data_AF-C2JVF7-F1
#
_entry.id   AF-C2JVF7-F1
#
_cell.length_a   1.000
_cell.length_b   1.000
_cell.length_c   1.000
_cell.angle_alpha   90.00
_cell.angle_beta   90.00
_cell.angle_gamma   90.00
#
_symmetry.space_group_name_H-M   'P 1'
#
loop_
_entity.id
_entity.type
_entity.pdbx_description
1 polymer ?
#
loop_
_entity_poly.entity_id
_entity_poly.type
_entity_poly.pdbx_seq_one_letter_code
_entity_poly.pdbx_strand_id
1 'polypeptide(L)'
;MNEKSEKFTLRQWRGIRDMRVNELATESGLTVKTINNYERDIDRLRGASYKNLEAIAKALGISVGDIFLSPTSEKPKYPVKEAV
;
A
#
# COMPACT_ATOMS: atom_id res chain seq x y z
N MET A 1 -22.62 3.96 6.45
CA MET A 1 -21.75 3.33 5.44
C MET A 1 -20.39 3.10 6.09
N ASN A 2 -20.01 1.85 6.32
CA ASN A 2 -18.67 1.52 6.78
C ASN A 2 -18.02 0.74 5.63
N GLU A 3 -17.65 1.46 4.57
CA GLU A 3 -16.83 0.90 3.49
C GLU A 3 -15.49 0.51 4.13
N LYS A 4 -15.30 -0.79 4.35
CA LYS A 4 -13.94 -1.32 4.49
C LYS A 4 -13.29 -1.10 3.13
N SER A 5 -12.63 0.03 2.94
CA SER A 5 -11.76 0.24 1.79
C SER A 5 -10.73 -0.88 1.80
N GLU A 6 -10.77 -1.72 0.76
CA GLU A 6 -9.79 -2.78 0.60
C GLU A 6 -8.42 -2.14 0.48
N LYS A 7 -7.53 -2.42 1.44
CA LYS A 7 -6.16 -1.91 1.43
C LYS A 7 -5.26 -2.94 0.78
N PHE A 8 -4.52 -2.51 -0.23
CA PHE A 8 -3.56 -3.35 -0.92
C PHE A 8 -2.13 -3.09 -0.43
N THR A 9 -1.31 -4.13 -0.47
CA THR A 9 0.14 -3.99 -0.27
C THR A 9 0.75 -3.11 -1.36
N LEU A 10 1.93 -2.55 -1.08
CA LEU A 10 2.65 -1.73 -2.05
C LEU A 10 2.83 -2.44 -3.41
N ARG A 11 3.21 -3.72 -3.37
CA ARG A 11 3.41 -4.54 -4.58
C ARG A 11 2.11 -4.74 -5.37
N GLN A 12 0.99 -4.94 -4.68
CA GLN A 12 -0.32 -5.08 -5.32
C GLN A 12 -0.75 -3.78 -5.98
N TRP A 13 -0.63 -2.64 -5.29
CA TRP A 13 -0.90 -1.33 -5.89
C TRP A 13 -0.03 -1.08 -7.12
N ARG A 14 1.27 -1.39 -7.05
CA ARG A 14 2.16 -1.28 -8.20
C ARG A 14 1.69 -2.14 -9.38
N GLY A 15 1.26 -3.37 -9.12
CA GLY A 15 0.70 -4.27 -10.13
C GLY A 15 -0.60 -3.77 -10.75
N ILE A 16 -1.50 -3.19 -9.95
CA ILE A 16 -2.75 -2.57 -10.42
C ILE A 16 -2.46 -1.38 -11.36
N ARG A 17 -1.36 -0.65 -11.10
CA ARG A 17 -0.92 0.47 -11.93
C ARG A 17 -0.05 0.05 -13.12
N ASP A 18 0.18 -1.24 -13.32
CA ASP A 18 1.09 -1.78 -14.34
C ASP A 18 2.49 -1.16 -14.33
N MET A 19 2.97 -0.77 -13.14
CA MET A 19 4.28 -0.13 -12.98
C MET A 19 5.36 -1.17 -12.68
N ARG A 20 6.55 -0.98 -13.26
CA ARG A 20 7.76 -1.68 -12.84
C ARG A 20 8.34 -1.01 -11.58
N VAL A 21 9.18 -1.74 -10.85
CA VAL A 21 9.80 -1.24 -9.61
C VAL A 21 10.67 0.00 -9.88
N ASN A 22 11.36 0.04 -11.02
CA ASN A 22 12.17 1.19 -11.43
C ASN A 22 11.33 2.42 -11.78
N GLU A 23 10.16 2.24 -12.38
CA GLU A 23 9.23 3.34 -12.69
C GLU A 23 8.69 3.95 -11.40
N LEU A 24 8.20 3.11 -10.47
CA LEU A 24 7.75 3.58 -9.16
C LEU A 24 8.88 4.27 -8.38
N ALA A 25 10.10 3.77 -8.46
CA ALA A 25 11.27 4.41 -7.84
C ALA A 25 11.54 5.80 -8.42
N THR A 26 11.57 5.91 -9.76
CA THR A 26 11.77 7.19 -10.45
C THR A 26 10.67 8.19 -10.13
N GLU A 27 9.40 7.80 -10.17
CA GLU A 27 8.28 8.70 -9.92
C GLU A 27 8.15 9.13 -8.45
N SER A 28 8.50 8.25 -7.51
CA SER A 28 8.51 8.59 -6.07
C SER A 28 9.79 9.29 -5.62
N GLY A 29 10.81 9.41 -6.49
CA GLY A 29 12.12 9.97 -6.14
C GLY A 29 12.92 9.09 -5.17
N LEU A 30 12.61 7.79 -5.10
CA LEU A 30 13.29 6.82 -4.25
C LEU A 30 14.20 5.90 -5.07
N THR A 31 15.06 5.14 -4.39
CA THR A 31 15.87 4.14 -5.09
C THR A 31 15.09 2.86 -5.33
N VAL A 32 15.43 2.14 -6.41
CA VAL A 32 14.91 0.79 -6.69
C VAL A 32 15.09 -0.15 -5.50
N LYS A 33 16.23 -0.05 -4.79
CA LYS A 33 16.51 -0.82 -3.59
C LYS A 33 15.51 -0.50 -2.46
N THR A 34 15.18 0.78 -2.28
CA THR A 34 14.20 1.23 -1.29
C THR A 34 12.82 0.63 -1.57
N ILE A 35 12.34 0.74 -2.81
CA ILE A 35 11.03 0.17 -3.20
C ILE A 35 11.02 -1.35 -3.03
N ASN A 36 12.06 -2.05 -3.48
CA ASN A 36 12.17 -3.51 -3.29
C ASN A 36 12.17 -3.91 -1.81
N ASN A 37 12.85 -3.16 -0.95
CA ASN A 37 12.84 -3.43 0.49
C ASN A 37 11.43 -3.26 1.08
N TYR A 38 10.72 -2.20 0.67
CA TYR A 38 9.35 -1.96 1.11
C TYR A 38 8.34 -2.98 0.60
N GLU A 39 8.50 -3.48 -0.63
CA GLU A 39 7.65 -4.55 -1.18
C GLU A 39 7.92 -5.92 -0.53
N ARG A 40 9.14 -6.17 -0.07
CA ARG A 40 9.54 -7.46 0.53
C ARG A 40 9.30 -7.54 2.03
N ASP A 41 9.40 -6.41 2.73
CA ASP A 41 9.35 -6.34 4.18
C ASP A 41 8.44 -5.19 4.62
N ILE A 42 7.29 -5.56 5.17
CA ILE A 42 6.28 -4.62 5.62
C ILE A 42 6.77 -3.74 6.76
N ASP A 43 7.67 -4.24 7.63
CA ASP A 43 8.18 -3.46 8.75
C ASP A 43 9.13 -2.37 8.27
N ARG A 44 9.83 -2.59 7.15
CA ARG A 44 10.60 -1.53 6.46
C ARG A 44 9.70 -0.44 5.90
N LEU A 45 8.55 -0.79 5.35
CA LEU A 45 7.58 0.18 4.84
C LEU A 45 6.91 0.95 5.99
N ARG A 46 6.58 0.28 7.11
CA ARG A 46 6.03 0.93 8.31
C ARG A 46 7.01 1.89 8.98
N GLY A 47 8.30 1.60 8.92
CA GLY A 47 9.36 2.48 9.39
C GLY A 47 9.73 3.60 8.42
N ALA A 48 9.11 3.67 7.23
CA ALA A 48 9.37 4.74 6.28
C ALA A 48 8.87 6.09 6.81
N SER A 49 9.57 7.17 6.46
CA SER A 49 9.09 8.51 6.78
C SER A 49 7.76 8.78 6.07
N TYR A 50 6.90 9.60 6.68
CA TYR A 50 5.64 9.99 6.04
C TYR A 50 5.87 10.63 4.67
N LYS A 51 6.94 11.43 4.52
CA LYS A 51 7.37 12.00 3.24
C LYS A 51 7.55 10.93 2.15
N ASN A 52 8.19 9.81 2.49
CA ASN A 52 8.40 8.71 1.55
C ASN A 52 7.09 7.99 1.23
N LEU A 53 6.24 7.76 2.23
CA LEU A 53 4.92 7.17 2.03
C LEU A 53 4.04 8.03 1.13
N GLU A 54 4.05 9.34 1.33
CA GLU A 54 3.31 10.30 0.53
C GLU A 54 3.84 10.34 -0.92
N ALA A 55 5.16 10.32 -1.11
CA ALA A 55 5.76 10.27 -2.44
C ALA A 55 5.37 8.99 -3.22
N ILE A 56 5.39 7.84 -2.54
CA ILE A 56 4.95 6.56 -3.10
C ILE A 56 3.45 6.61 -3.44
N ALA A 57 2.62 7.10 -2.52
CA ALA A 57 1.17 7.20 -2.72
C ALA A 57 0.83 8.13 -3.90
N LYS A 58 1.52 9.27 -4.01
CA LYS A 58 1.39 10.20 -5.14
C LYS A 58 1.78 9.55 -6.46
N ALA A 59 2.91 8.83 -6.52
CA ALA A 59 3.34 8.10 -7.71
C ALA A 59 2.31 7.03 -8.14
N LEU A 60 1.67 6.37 -7.16
CA LEU A 60 0.62 5.39 -7.41
C LEU A 60 -0.77 6.01 -7.62
N GLY A 61 -0.92 7.33 -7.54
CA GLY A 61 -2.22 8.02 -7.63
C GLY A 61 -3.23 7.56 -6.58
N ILE A 62 -2.79 7.29 -5.36
CA ILE A 62 -3.62 6.85 -4.21
C ILE A 62 -3.32 7.71 -2.97
N SER A 63 -4.08 7.50 -1.88
CA SER A 63 -3.74 8.06 -0.58
C SER A 63 -2.83 7.13 0.23
N VAL A 64 -2.09 7.67 1.20
CA VAL A 64 -1.29 6.86 2.13
C VAL A 64 -2.19 5.89 2.92
N GLY A 65 -3.45 6.25 3.16
CA GLY A 65 -4.41 5.42 3.88
C GLY A 65 -4.80 4.13 3.14
N ASP A 66 -4.66 4.12 1.82
CA ASP A 66 -4.97 2.98 0.93
C ASP A 66 -3.84 1.94 0.91
N ILE A 67 -2.64 2.34 1.34
CA ILE A 67 -1.49 1.44 1.49
C ILE A 67 -1.71 0.60 2.74
N PHE A 68 -1.67 -0.72 2.59
CA PHE A 68 -1.72 -1.64 3.69
C PHE A 68 -0.42 -1.55 4.52
N LEU A 69 -0.54 -1.09 5.77
CA LEU A 69 0.57 -0.89 6.70
C LEU A 69 0.47 -1.73 8.00
N SER A 70 -0.53 -2.61 8.15
CA SER A 70 -0.75 -3.37 9.39
C SER A 70 -0.66 -4.89 9.17
N PRO A 71 0.04 -5.68 10.00
CA PRO A 71 0.07 -7.14 9.86
C PRO A 71 -1.27 -7.80 10.23
N THR A 72 -2.14 -7.12 10.98
CA THR A 72 -3.47 -7.62 11.34
C THR A 72 -4.50 -7.10 10.33
N SER A 73 -4.69 -7.84 9.24
CA SER A 73 -5.97 -7.77 8.54
C SER A 73 -7.02 -8.38 9.47
N GLU A 74 -7.69 -7.54 10.28
CA GLU A 74 -8.78 -8.03 11.11
C GLU A 74 -9.91 -8.55 10.20
N LYS A 75 -9.98 -9.89 10.08
CA LYS A 75 -11.13 -10.59 9.54
C LYS A 75 -12.38 -10.01 10.22
N PRO A 76 -13.38 -9.51 9.48
CA PRO A 76 -14.55 -8.89 10.09
C PRO A 76 -15.16 -9.82 11.15
N LYS A 77 -15.25 -9.37 12.40
CA LYS A 77 -15.75 -10.16 13.55
C LYS A 77 -17.28 -10.29 13.59
N TYR A 78 -17.99 -9.91 12.52
CA TYR A 78 -19.45 -9.91 12.51
C TYR A 78 -19.96 -10.75 11.33
N PRO A 79 -20.90 -11.69 11.56
CA PRO A 79 -21.56 -12.37 10.45
C PRO A 79 -22.26 -11.31 9.61
N VAL A 80 -21.99 -11.32 8.31
CA VAL A 80 -22.76 -10.56 7.33
C VAL A 80 -24.19 -11.08 7.49
N LYS A 81 -25.10 -10.26 8.04
CA LYS A 81 -26.51 -10.63 8.03
C LYS A 81 -26.92 -10.64 6.56
N GLU A 82 -27.18 -11.82 6.02
CA GLU A 82 -27.86 -11.97 4.74
C GLU A 82 -29.18 -11.20 4.86
N ALA A 83 -29.32 -10.14 4.09
CA ALA A 83 -30.58 -9.42 3.99
C ALA A 83 -31.55 -10.30 3.20
N VAL A 84 -32.68 -10.62 3.84
CA VAL A 84 -33.86 -11.31 3.29
C VAL A 84 -34.47 -10.51 2.15
#